data_AF-A0A355DTJ3-F1
#
_entry.id   AF-A0A355DTJ3-F1
#
_cell.length_a   1.000
_cell.length_b   1.000
_cell.length_c   1.000
_cell.angle_alpha   90.00
_cell.angle_beta   90.00
_cell.angle_gamma   90.00
#
_symmetry.space_group_name_H-M   'P 1'
#
loop_
_entity.id
_entity.type
_entity.pdbx_description
1 polymer ?
#
loop_
_entity_poly.entity_id
_entity_poly.type
_entity_poly.pdbx_seq_one_letter_code
_entity_poly.pdbx_strand_id
1 'polypeptide(L)'
;VNAGIVGMTVSPVRGFGRQRGRTEQYRGTEYVVEFIKKVKVEIVVEDSLVDRVVEKVIAAARTGEVGDGKIFISPVEQVVRIRTGETDEET
;
A
#
# COMPACT_ATOMS: atom_id res chain seq x y z
N VAL A 1 -11.32 -1.13 -11.20
CA VAL A 1 -10.83 -0.16 -10.20
C VAL A 1 -11.95 0.73 -9.65
N ASN A 2 -13.09 0.88 -10.34
CA ASN A 2 -14.21 1.69 -9.85
C ASN A 2 -14.91 1.03 -8.64
N ALA A 3 -14.53 1.46 -7.44
CA ALA A 3 -14.99 0.93 -6.16
C ALA A 3 -15.58 2.01 -5.23
N GLY A 4 -15.94 3.18 -5.78
CA GLY A 4 -16.32 4.34 -4.97
C GLY A 4 -15.14 5.14 -4.43
N ILE A 5 -13.92 4.86 -4.91
CA ILE A 5 -12.71 5.62 -4.53
C ILE A 5 -12.69 6.94 -5.30
N VAL A 6 -12.76 8.05 -4.58
CA VAL A 6 -12.76 9.41 -5.16
C VAL A 6 -11.34 9.97 -5.28
N GLY A 7 -10.41 9.53 -4.44
CA GLY A 7 -9.03 9.97 -4.44
C GLY A 7 -8.08 8.93 -3.84
N MET A 8 -6.79 9.06 -4.17
CA MET A 8 -5.71 8.26 -3.59
C MET A 8 -4.40 9.03 -3.64
N THR A 9 -3.50 8.71 -2.72
CA THR A 9 -2.11 9.19 -2.73
C THR A 9 -1.19 8.05 -3.15
N VAL A 10 -0.26 8.34 -4.06
CA VAL A 10 0.66 7.35 -4.61
C VAL A 10 2.09 7.82 -4.38
N SER A 11 2.93 6.99 -3.79
CA SER A 11 4.34 7.31 -3.54
C SER A 11 5.27 6.14 -3.95
N PRO A 12 6.43 6.44 -4.57
CA PRO A 12 7.44 5.42 -4.82
C PRO A 12 8.11 5.03 -3.50
N VAL A 13 8.21 3.73 -3.24
CA VAL A 13 8.86 3.20 -2.03
C VAL A 13 9.82 2.07 -2.37
N ARG A 14 10.61 1.68 -1.38
CA ARG A 14 11.55 0.57 -1.45
C ARG A 14 11.18 -0.43 -0.38
N GLY A 15 10.88 -1.66 -0.77
CA GLY A 15 10.47 -2.73 0.12
C GLY A 15 11.56 -3.77 0.29
N PHE A 16 11.63 -4.37 1.47
CA PHE A 16 12.44 -5.54 1.78
C PHE A 16 11.54 -6.63 2.37
N GLY A 17 11.84 -7.91 2.10
CA GLY A 17 11.04 -9.03 2.58
C GLY A 17 11.54 -10.39 2.09
N ARG A 18 10.66 -11.40 2.10
CA ARG A 18 11.00 -12.78 1.67
C ARG A 18 11.31 -12.92 0.17
N GLN A 19 11.10 -11.87 -0.64
CA GLN A 19 11.66 -11.80 -1.98
C GLN A 19 13.18 -11.74 -1.83
N ARG A 20 13.84 -12.90 -1.96
CA ARG A 20 15.29 -13.05 -1.78
C ARG A 20 16.04 -12.08 -2.69
N GLY A 21 16.64 -11.04 -2.12
CA GLY A 21 17.93 -10.56 -2.62
C GLY A 21 18.93 -11.69 -2.41
N ARG A 22 19.58 -12.14 -3.46
CA ARG A 22 20.55 -13.25 -3.41
C ARG A 22 21.64 -12.88 -2.40
N THR A 23 21.64 -13.52 -1.22
CA THR A 23 22.71 -13.33 -0.22
C THR A 23 23.93 -14.11 -0.70
N GLU A 24 24.85 -13.47 -1.43
CA GLU A 24 26.18 -14.04 -1.62
C GLU A 24 27.02 -13.76 -0.38
N GLN A 25 27.41 -14.82 0.32
CA GLN A 25 28.44 -14.76 1.34
C GLN A 25 29.81 -14.67 0.66
N TYR A 26 30.54 -13.57 0.87
CA TYR A 26 31.97 -13.50 0.57
C TYR A 26 32.72 -13.08 1.84
N ARG A 27 33.44 -14.03 2.46
CA ARG A 27 34.50 -13.79 3.46
C ARG A 27 34.13 -12.92 4.68
N GLY A 28 32.95 -13.12 5.28
CA GLY A 28 32.74 -12.76 6.69
C GLY A 28 32.43 -11.30 7.03
N THR A 29 32.02 -10.42 6.10
CA THR A 29 31.46 -9.10 6.47
C THR A 29 30.35 -8.61 5.54
N GLU A 30 29.22 -8.28 6.19
CA GLU A 30 27.97 -7.55 5.86
C GLU A 30 27.05 -7.88 4.66
N TYR A 31 25.76 -7.94 5.02
CA TYR A 31 24.60 -8.31 4.22
C TYR A 31 24.17 -7.16 3.30
N VAL A 32 24.25 -7.34 1.98
CA VAL A 32 23.59 -6.43 1.04
C VAL A 32 22.08 -6.71 1.08
N VAL A 33 21.35 -5.87 1.81
CA VAL A 33 19.89 -5.85 1.78
C VAL A 33 19.46 -5.13 0.51
N GLU A 34 19.20 -5.89 -0.55
CA GLU A 34 18.70 -5.33 -1.81
C GLU A 34 17.22 -4.95 -1.65
N PHE A 35 16.95 -3.64 -1.69
CA PHE A 35 15.59 -3.12 -1.66
C PHE A 35 14.97 -3.17 -3.06
N ILE A 36 13.77 -3.74 -3.15
CA ILE A 36 13.02 -3.81 -4.40
C ILE A 36 12.12 -2.57 -4.51
N LYS A 37 12.10 -1.93 -5.69
CA LYS A 37 11.19 -0.81 -5.97
C LYS A 37 9.74 -1.28 -5.91
N LYS A 38 8.92 -0.52 -5.19
CA LYS A 38 7.47 -0.75 -5.04
C LYS A 38 6.74 0.59 -5.11
N VAL A 39 5.43 0.54 -5.23
CA VAL A 39 4.55 1.71 -5.12
C VAL A 39 3.70 1.54 -3.87
N LYS A 40 3.65 2.56 -3.01
CA LYS A 40 2.70 2.65 -1.90
C LYS A 40 1.49 3.45 -2.38
N VAL A 41 0.32 2.85 -2.25
CA VAL A 41 -0.97 3.49 -2.52
C VAL A 41 -1.70 3.64 -1.19
N GLU A 42 -2.08 4.87 -0.88
CA GLU A 42 -2.83 5.23 0.33
C GLU A 42 -4.20 5.71 -0.09
N ILE A 43 -5.24 5.09 0.47
CA ILE A 43 -6.64 5.32 0.15
C ILE A 43 -7.38 5.43 1.47
N VAL A 44 -8.10 6.53 1.68
CA VAL A 44 -9.02 6.72 2.80
C VAL A 44 -10.43 6.55 2.25
N VAL A 45 -11.21 5.68 2.86
CA VAL A 45 -12.59 5.38 2.49
C VAL A 45 -13.43 5.20 3.75
N GLU A 46 -14.75 5.31 3.61
CA GLU A 46 -15.68 4.90 4.65
C GLU A 46 -15.49 3.42 5.02
N ASP A 47 -15.75 3.09 6.28
CA ASP A 47 -15.64 1.73 6.82
C ASP A 47 -16.46 0.72 6.01
N SER A 48 -17.64 1.13 5.55
CA SER A 48 -18.57 0.35 4.73
C SER A 48 -17.97 -0.10 3.38
N LEU A 49 -16.92 0.57 2.89
CA LEU A 49 -16.28 0.30 1.61
C LEU A 49 -14.96 -0.47 1.72
N VAL A 50 -14.42 -0.66 2.93
CA VAL A 50 -13.09 -1.25 3.16
C VAL A 50 -12.95 -2.60 2.47
N ASP A 51 -13.85 -3.54 2.74
CA ASP A 51 -13.80 -4.90 2.18
C ASP A 51 -13.84 -4.89 0.66
N ARG A 52 -14.76 -4.09 0.08
CA ARG A 52 -14.90 -3.92 -1.37
C ARG A 52 -13.63 -3.37 -1.99
N VAL A 53 -12.98 -2.40 -1.36
CA VAL A 53 -11.72 -1.81 -1.84
C VAL A 53 -10.60 -2.85 -1.79
N VAL A 54 -10.46 -3.56 -0.68
CA VAL A 54 -9.45 -4.62 -0.50
C VAL A 54 -9.57 -5.68 -1.58
N GLU A 55 -10.78 -6.19 -1.82
CA GLU A 55 -11.05 -7.18 -2.88
C GLU A 55 -10.63 -6.67 -4.26
N LYS A 56 -10.95 -5.42 -4.59
CA LYS A 56 -10.60 -4.83 -5.89
C LYS A 56 -9.10 -4.59 -6.04
N VAL A 57 -8.41 -4.20 -4.98
CA VAL A 57 -6.95 -4.04 -5.00
C VAL A 57 -6.29 -5.41 -5.17
N ILE A 58 -6.73 -6.44 -4.45
CA ILE A 58 -6.22 -7.81 -4.62
C ILE A 58 -6.43 -8.28 -6.06
N ALA A 59 -7.65 -8.16 -6.59
CA ALA A 59 -7.96 -8.60 -7.95
C ALA A 59 -7.12 -7.88 -9.03
N ALA A 60 -6.74 -6.62 -8.79
CA ALA A 60 -5.97 -5.84 -9.75
C ALA A 60 -4.45 -6.04 -9.61
N ALA A 61 -3.94 -6.24 -8.40
CA ALA A 61 -2.50 -6.26 -8.13
C ALA A 61 -1.91 -7.68 -8.03
N ARG A 62 -2.74 -8.71 -7.83
CA ARG A 62 -2.28 -10.09 -7.65
C ARG A 62 -1.79 -10.68 -8.98
N THR A 63 -0.52 -11.05 -9.02
CA THR A 63 0.07 -11.84 -10.10
C THR A 63 0.16 -13.32 -9.74
N GLY A 64 0.13 -13.64 -8.44
CA GLY A 64 0.37 -14.98 -7.92
C GLY A 64 1.82 -15.24 -7.54
N GLU A 65 2.73 -14.32 -7.87
CA GLU A 65 4.16 -14.44 -7.62
C GLU A 65 4.58 -13.86 -6.25
N VAL A 66 5.74 -14.30 -5.77
CA VAL A 66 6.32 -13.74 -4.55
C VAL A 66 6.67 -12.28 -4.79
N GLY A 67 5.95 -11.38 -4.13
CA GLY A 67 6.20 -9.94 -4.23
C GLY A 67 5.02 -9.05 -4.52
N ASP A 68 3.82 -9.61 -4.69
CA ASP A 68 2.56 -8.88 -4.90
C ASP A 68 2.28 -7.81 -3.81
N GLY A 69 2.95 -7.92 -2.67
CA GLY A 69 2.95 -6.89 -1.63
C GLY A 69 2.08 -7.26 -0.44
N LYS A 70 1.59 -6.24 0.26
CA LYS A 70 0.69 -6.36 1.41
C LYS A 70 -0.27 -5.18 1.41
N ILE A 71 -1.47 -5.40 1.93
CA ILE A 71 -2.44 -4.36 2.24
C ILE A 71 -2.47 -4.23 3.76
N PHE A 72 -2.36 -3.00 4.25
CA PHE A 72 -2.54 -2.67 5.65
C PHE A 72 -3.81 -1.85 5.78
N ILE A 73 -4.63 -2.17 6.77
CA ILE A 73 -5.84 -1.42 7.11
C ILE A 73 -5.55 -0.75 8.45
N SER A 74 -5.79 0.56 8.52
CA SER A 74 -5.60 1.34 9.75
C SER A 74 -6.75 2.33 9.88
N PRO A 75 -7.34 2.47 11.09
CA PRO A 75 -8.43 3.42 11.30
C PRO A 75 -7.93 4.85 11.10
N VAL A 76 -8.77 5.68 10.52
CA VAL A 76 -8.59 7.14 10.46
C VAL A 76 -9.68 7.75 11.31
N GLU A 77 -9.30 8.39 12.41
CA GLU A 77 -10.26 8.94 13.38
C GLU A 77 -10.98 10.18 12.85
N GLN A 78 -10.34 10.95 11.97
CA GLN A 78 -10.90 12.15 11.40
C GLN A 78 -10.28 12.47 10.03
N VAL A 79 -11.10 12.94 9.10
CA VAL A 79 -10.67 13.50 7.81
C VAL A 79 -11.08 14.96 7.75
N VAL A 80 -10.20 15.83 7.26
CA VAL A 80 -10.49 17.26 7.06
C VAL A 80 -10.10 17.68 5.65
N ARG A 81 -11.05 18.25 4.90
CA ARG A 81 -10.78 18.83 3.58
C ARG A 81 -10.24 20.25 3.73
N ILE A 82 -8.96 20.44 3.45
CA ILE A 82 -8.27 21.74 3.60
C ILE A 82 -9.00 22.90 2.89
N ARG A 83 -9.55 22.67 1.70
CA ARG A 83 -10.15 23.73 0.88
C ARG A 83 -11.43 24.30 1.49
N THR A 84 -12.25 23.48 2.13
CA THR A 84 -13.60 23.83 2.59
C THR A 84 -13.72 23.82 4.12
N GLY A 85 -12.85 23.10 4.81
CA GLY A 85 -12.95 22.85 6.24
C GLY A 85 -13.94 21.74 6.61
N GLU A 86 -14.59 21.11 5.62
CA GLU A 86 -15.49 19.96 5.81
C GLU A 86 -14.75 18.79 6.46
N THR A 87 -15.46 18.03 7.30
CA THR A 87 -14.91 16.88 8.01
C THR A 87 -15.70 15.61 7.75
N ASP A 88 -15.00 14.47 7.75
CA ASP A 88 -15.57 13.12 7.67
C ASP A 88 -16.52 12.92 6.48
N GLU A 89 -17.80 12.59 6.70
CA GLU A 89 -18.80 12.28 5.65
C GLU A 89 -19.06 13.45 4.67
N GLU A 90 -18.68 14.67 5.05
CA GLU A 90 -18.77 15.84 4.16
C GLU A 90 -17.55 15.98 3.21
N THR A 91 -16.59 15.04 3.29
CA THR A 91 -15.40 14.98 2.41
C THR A 91 -15.69 14.23 1.12
#